data_AF-A0AAP3WFX8-F1
#
_entry.id   AF-A0AAP3WFX8-F1
#
_cell.length_a   1.000
_cell.length_b   1.000
_cell.length_c   1.000
_cell.angle_alpha   90.00
_cell.angle_beta   90.00
_cell.angle_gamma   90.00
#
_symmetry.space_group_name_H-M   'P 1'
#
loop_
_entity.id
_entity.type
_entity.pdbx_description
1 polymer ?
#
loop_
_entity_poly.entity_id
_entity_poly.type
_entity_poly.pdbx_seq_one_letter_code
_entity_poly.pdbx_strand_id
1 'polypeptide(L)'
;MKKITLLLALFLSVTSISAYADSVKAIVKNNESVTSNVQQNQISNQSLEADSLTLDEPEFVNSYCILTSDSTYTALPKETGIVGPHKNKTTSLLGKIGKIADAASAIGGLGSAVGLSANSSKTVLSGVKASMTAMSVSDVADAASALTGAVGMDIIFSGKASSFNYKKNGQDIRILIKAENNEYDPHSLYRLVKFSTTKKERRIQWLQIDSGVIDEDAKNKGYIPFHAEKYGKQSYLLTIPSSCVEKGEYGIVFMGVESVQHIPVATFSIS
;
A
#
# COMPACT_ATOMS: atom_id res chain seq x y z
N MET A 1 4.68 22.98 -79.96
CA MET A 1 4.16 22.00 -78.97
C MET A 1 5.12 21.75 -77.80
N LYS A 2 6.43 21.50 -77.99
CA LYS A 2 7.38 21.19 -76.90
C LYS A 2 7.54 22.26 -75.79
N LYS A 3 7.48 23.56 -76.10
CA LYS A 3 7.65 24.65 -75.11
C LYS A 3 6.48 24.76 -74.12
N ILE A 4 5.25 24.47 -74.54
CA ILE A 4 4.05 24.54 -73.69
C ILE A 4 4.04 23.38 -72.70
N THR A 5 4.47 22.18 -73.12
CA THR A 5 4.60 21.01 -72.24
C THR A 5 5.67 21.21 -71.16
N LEU A 6 6.79 21.87 -71.49
CA LEU A 6 7.86 22.16 -70.52
C LEU A 6 7.42 23.17 -69.46
N LEU A 7 6.69 24.23 -69.86
CA LEU A 7 6.14 25.21 -68.91
C LEU A 7 5.11 24.58 -67.96
N LEU A 8 4.23 23.71 -68.49
CA LEU A 8 3.23 23.03 -67.67
C LEU A 8 3.89 22.05 -66.69
N ALA A 9 4.90 21.30 -67.11
CA ALA A 9 5.66 20.41 -66.23
C ALA A 9 6.41 21.18 -65.11
N LEU A 10 6.94 22.37 -65.41
CA LEU A 10 7.58 23.24 -64.41
C LEU A 10 6.57 23.81 -63.41
N PHE A 11 5.37 24.17 -63.88
CA PHE A 11 4.30 24.63 -62.99
C PHE A 11 3.81 23.52 -62.05
N LEU A 12 3.63 22.28 -62.55
CA LEU A 12 3.25 21.14 -61.70
C LEU A 12 4.35 20.71 -60.71
N SER A 13 5.63 20.90 -61.04
CA SER A 13 6.71 20.59 -60.10
C SER A 13 6.82 21.63 -58.99
N VAL A 14 6.60 22.91 -59.29
CA VAL A 14 6.62 23.98 -58.26
C VAL A 14 5.45 23.86 -57.31
N THR A 15 4.24 23.52 -57.80
CA THR A 15 3.07 23.32 -56.93
C THR A 15 3.19 22.07 -56.04
N SER A 16 3.80 20.99 -56.54
CA SER A 16 4.03 19.79 -55.73
C SER A 16 5.09 20.01 -54.64
N ILE A 17 6.12 20.82 -54.91
CA ILE A 17 7.13 21.22 -53.92
C ILE A 17 6.50 22.12 -52.83
N SER A 18 5.64 23.07 -53.20
CA SER A 18 4.97 23.92 -52.20
C SER A 18 4.02 23.12 -51.31
N ALA A 19 3.24 22.21 -51.89
CA ALA A 19 2.34 21.34 -51.15
C ALA A 19 3.09 20.39 -50.19
N TYR A 20 4.28 19.92 -50.60
CA TYR A 20 5.14 19.12 -49.73
C TYR A 20 5.69 19.95 -48.56
N ALA A 21 6.14 21.18 -48.80
CA ALA A 21 6.63 22.07 -47.75
C ALA A 21 5.55 22.41 -46.71
N ASP A 22 4.32 22.68 -47.15
CA ASP A 22 3.18 22.94 -46.25
C ASP A 22 2.84 21.71 -45.40
N SER A 23 2.91 20.52 -45.99
CA SER A 23 2.68 19.25 -45.29
C SER A 23 3.75 19.00 -44.21
N VAL A 24 5.02 19.26 -44.51
CA VAL A 24 6.11 19.15 -43.54
C VAL A 24 5.93 20.18 -42.41
N LYS A 25 5.52 21.40 -42.72
CA LYS A 25 5.27 22.45 -41.71
C LYS A 25 4.12 22.08 -40.77
N ALA A 26 3.07 21.43 -41.29
CA ALA A 26 1.97 20.90 -40.50
C ALA A 26 2.43 19.75 -39.57
N ILE A 27 3.28 18.85 -40.07
CA ILE A 27 3.84 17.73 -39.27
C ILE A 27 4.73 18.28 -38.14
N VAL A 28 5.61 19.25 -38.43
CA VAL A 28 6.47 19.87 -37.41
C VAL A 28 5.63 20.57 -36.33
N LYS A 29 4.60 21.33 -36.72
CA LYS A 29 3.70 22.00 -35.78
C LYS A 29 2.91 21.02 -34.90
N ASN A 30 2.51 19.87 -35.46
CA ASN A 30 1.87 18.80 -34.70
C ASN A 30 2.84 18.12 -33.73
N ASN A 31 4.11 17.95 -34.10
CA ASN A 31 5.11 17.39 -33.20
C ASN A 31 5.43 18.35 -32.05
N GLU A 32 5.55 19.65 -32.31
CA GLU A 32 5.73 20.69 -31.27
C GLU A 32 4.53 20.76 -30.32
N SER A 33 3.30 20.59 -30.81
CA SER A 33 2.11 20.54 -29.96
C SER A 33 2.04 19.25 -29.14
N VAL A 34 2.46 18.10 -29.69
CA VAL A 34 2.59 16.84 -28.92
C VAL A 34 3.65 16.97 -27.83
N THR A 35 4.81 17.57 -28.12
CA THR A 35 5.85 17.82 -27.10
C THR A 35 5.35 18.80 -26.04
N SER A 36 4.63 19.85 -26.43
CA SER A 36 4.01 20.79 -25.48
C SER A 36 2.94 20.14 -24.60
N ASN A 37 2.14 19.21 -25.16
CA ASN A 37 1.14 18.45 -24.42
C ASN A 37 1.76 17.41 -23.49
N VAL A 38 2.88 16.79 -23.86
CA VAL A 38 3.65 15.90 -22.97
C VAL A 38 4.25 16.71 -21.82
N GLN A 39 4.77 17.91 -22.10
CA GLN A 39 5.30 18.80 -21.07
C GLN A 39 4.19 19.37 -20.18
N GLN A 40 3.02 19.72 -20.73
CA GLN A 40 1.84 20.10 -19.94
C GLN A 40 1.26 18.93 -19.14
N ASN A 41 1.28 17.69 -19.64
CA ASN A 41 0.87 16.52 -18.86
C ASN A 41 1.90 16.16 -17.78
N GLN A 42 3.18 16.49 -17.96
CA GLN A 42 4.19 16.40 -16.90
C GLN A 42 4.09 17.57 -15.89
N ILE A 43 3.64 18.76 -16.32
CA ILE A 43 3.42 19.95 -15.49
C ILE A 43 2.02 19.96 -14.84
N SER A 44 1.08 19.13 -15.31
CA SER A 44 -0.23 18.90 -14.68
C SER A 44 -0.16 17.88 -13.52
N ASN A 45 1.04 17.46 -13.11
CA ASN A 45 1.33 17.21 -11.69
C ASN A 45 1.52 18.57 -10.98
N GLN A 46 0.61 19.50 -11.25
CA GLN A 46 0.51 20.74 -10.52
C GLN A 46 0.05 20.33 -9.14
N SER A 47 0.98 20.45 -8.19
CA SER A 47 0.74 20.69 -6.77
C SER A 47 -0.68 21.18 -6.57
N LEU A 48 -1.57 20.28 -6.17
CA LEU A 48 -2.74 20.68 -5.42
C LEU A 48 -2.14 21.51 -4.28
N GLU A 49 -2.43 22.80 -4.24
CA GLU A 49 -2.31 23.58 -3.02
C GLU A 49 -3.08 22.78 -1.98
N ALA A 50 -2.36 21.95 -1.23
CA ALA A 50 -2.91 21.18 -0.15
C ALA A 50 -3.53 22.21 0.77
N ASP A 51 -4.81 22.05 1.11
CA ASP A 51 -5.31 22.57 2.37
C ASP A 51 -4.26 22.21 3.40
N SER A 52 -3.47 23.20 3.83
CA SER A 52 -2.23 22.93 4.56
C SER A 52 -2.65 22.41 5.92
N LEU A 53 -2.71 21.09 6.02
CA LEU A 53 -3.03 20.34 7.22
C LEU A 53 -2.00 20.76 8.27
N THR A 54 -2.41 21.61 9.20
CA THR A 54 -1.56 22.14 10.29
C THR A 54 -1.75 21.27 11.51
N LEU A 55 -1.37 20.00 11.38
CA LEU A 55 -1.40 19.02 12.46
C LEU A 55 -0.03 18.91 13.11
N ASP A 56 0.00 18.95 14.42
CA ASP A 56 1.21 18.64 15.16
C ASP A 56 1.59 17.16 14.95
N GLU A 57 2.87 16.91 14.72
CA GLU A 57 3.40 15.55 14.64
C GLU A 57 3.13 14.78 15.96
N PRO A 58 2.80 13.48 15.93
CA PRO A 58 2.63 12.71 17.14
C PRO A 58 3.92 12.68 17.97
N GLU A 59 3.78 12.71 19.30
CA GLU A 59 4.93 12.78 20.22
C GLU A 59 5.85 11.55 20.10
N PHE A 60 5.26 10.35 20.03
CA PHE A 60 6.02 9.10 20.11
C PHE A 60 6.30 8.50 18.73
N VAL A 61 7.56 8.15 18.49
CA VAL A 61 7.96 7.31 17.34
C VAL A 61 7.11 6.04 17.27
N ASN A 62 6.81 5.61 16.05
CA ASN A 62 6.00 4.43 15.74
C ASN A 62 4.54 4.56 16.23
N SER A 63 4.04 5.80 16.34
CA SER A 63 2.63 6.11 16.51
C SER A 63 1.94 6.16 15.15
N TYR A 64 0.82 5.47 15.02
CA TYR A 64 -0.06 5.50 13.85
C TYR A 64 -1.33 6.20 14.27
N CYS A 65 -1.60 7.37 13.70
CA CYS A 65 -2.70 8.21 14.10
C CYS A 65 -3.65 8.43 12.92
N ILE A 66 -4.89 7.96 13.04
CA ILE A 66 -5.91 8.24 12.03
C ILE A 66 -6.54 9.59 12.30
N LEU A 67 -6.62 10.43 11.28
CA LEU A 67 -7.26 11.74 11.40
C LEU A 67 -8.77 11.57 11.58
N THR A 68 -9.33 12.31 12.53
CA THR A 68 -10.76 12.38 12.81
C THR A 68 -11.37 13.71 12.39
N SER A 69 -10.52 14.72 12.15
CA SER A 69 -10.83 16.01 11.54
C SER A 69 -9.55 16.60 10.94
N ASP A 70 -9.59 17.85 10.47
CA ASP A 70 -8.40 18.57 9.99
C ASP A 70 -7.41 18.95 11.10
N SER A 71 -7.83 18.89 12.37
CA SER A 71 -7.01 19.30 13.53
C SER A 71 -6.91 18.25 14.63
N THR A 72 -7.55 17.09 14.46
CA THR A 72 -7.55 16.01 15.47
C THR A 72 -7.25 14.66 14.86
N TYR A 73 -6.56 13.83 15.63
CA TYR A 73 -6.28 12.44 15.29
C TYR A 73 -6.45 11.52 16.50
N THR A 74 -6.59 10.23 16.23
CA THR A 74 -6.67 9.18 17.27
C THR A 74 -5.63 8.11 16.97
N ALA A 75 -4.93 7.64 18.01
CA ALA A 75 -3.97 6.55 17.86
C ALA A 75 -4.68 5.23 17.51
N LEU A 76 -4.15 4.52 16.51
CA LEU A 76 -4.59 3.21 16.12
C LEU A 76 -4.03 2.14 17.07
N PRO A 77 -4.82 1.12 17.44
CA PRO A 77 -4.31 -0.04 18.15
C PRO A 77 -3.28 -0.77 17.28
N LYS A 78 -2.23 -1.28 17.92
CA LYS A 78 -1.25 -2.17 17.30
C LYS A 78 -1.50 -3.58 17.77
N GLU A 79 -1.68 -4.48 16.81
CA GLU A 79 -1.91 -5.91 17.06
C GLU A 79 -0.73 -6.71 16.49
N THR A 80 -0.44 -7.86 17.09
CA THR A 80 0.63 -8.75 16.62
C THR A 80 0.04 -9.92 15.87
N GLY A 81 0.40 -10.03 14.59
CA GLY A 81 0.05 -11.15 13.74
C GLY A 81 1.06 -12.29 13.84
N ILE A 82 0.58 -13.50 13.59
CA ILE A 82 1.40 -14.72 13.54
C ILE A 82 1.31 -15.31 12.15
N VAL A 83 2.45 -15.67 11.56
CA VAL A 83 2.51 -16.31 10.25
C VAL A 83 2.02 -17.75 10.32
N GLY A 84 1.14 -18.14 9.41
CA GLY A 84 0.60 -19.49 9.33
C GLY A 84 0.11 -19.83 7.92
N PRO A 85 -0.35 -21.08 7.69
CA PRO A 85 -0.77 -21.51 6.36
C PRO A 85 -1.97 -20.71 5.86
N HIS A 86 -1.94 -20.39 4.58
CA HIS A 86 -3.03 -19.68 3.91
C HIS A 86 -4.31 -20.50 3.86
N LYS A 87 -5.46 -19.86 4.10
CA LYS A 87 -6.78 -20.50 3.99
C LYS A 87 -7.66 -19.79 2.97
N ASN A 88 -7.93 -20.49 1.86
CA ASN A 88 -8.93 -20.07 0.89
C ASN A 88 -10.35 -20.25 1.43
N LYS A 89 -11.26 -19.32 1.11
CA LYS A 89 -12.68 -19.38 1.50
C LYS A 89 -13.39 -20.63 0.93
N THR A 90 -12.94 -21.17 -0.20
CA THR A 90 -13.50 -22.35 -0.90
C THR A 90 -13.19 -23.69 -0.23
N THR A 91 -12.08 -23.83 0.49
CA THR A 91 -11.74 -25.07 1.21
C THR A 91 -12.71 -25.35 2.37
N SER A 92 -13.38 -24.31 2.89
CA SER A 92 -14.37 -24.45 3.97
C SER A 92 -15.69 -25.09 3.54
N LEU A 93 -16.01 -25.08 2.23
CA LEU A 93 -17.23 -25.64 1.67
C LEU A 93 -17.02 -27.06 1.09
N LEU A 94 -15.87 -27.32 0.46
CA LEU A 94 -15.54 -28.66 -0.06
C LEU A 94 -15.12 -29.65 1.04
N GLY A 95 -14.63 -29.17 2.19
CA GLY A 95 -14.31 -30.00 3.35
C GLY A 95 -15.53 -30.55 4.12
N LYS A 96 -16.76 -30.19 3.72
CA LYS A 96 -18.00 -30.71 4.34
C LYS A 96 -18.65 -31.86 3.56
N ILE A 97 -18.12 -32.21 2.39
CA ILE A 97 -18.67 -33.28 1.54
C ILE A 97 -17.53 -34.24 1.21
N GLY A 98 -17.08 -35.01 2.20
CA GLY A 98 -16.12 -36.08 1.93
C GLY A 98 -15.27 -36.50 3.12
N LYS A 99 -15.69 -37.62 3.71
CA LYS A 99 -14.89 -38.58 4.49
C LYS A 99 -14.64 -38.26 5.97
N ILE A 100 -15.36 -39.03 6.77
CA ILE A 100 -14.99 -39.49 8.12
C ILE A 100 -13.87 -40.53 7.97
N ALA A 101 -12.99 -40.58 8.99
CA ALA A 101 -11.82 -41.44 9.24
C ALA A 101 -10.52 -40.97 8.54
N ASP A 102 -9.41 -40.67 9.21
CA ASP A 102 -8.88 -41.17 10.49
C ASP A 102 -8.36 -40.08 11.44
N ALA A 103 -8.29 -40.44 12.72
CA ALA A 103 -8.01 -39.60 13.87
C ALA A 103 -6.60 -38.96 13.87
N ALA A 104 -6.56 -37.63 14.06
CA ALA A 104 -5.61 -36.86 14.90
C ALA A 104 -5.46 -35.41 14.39
N SER A 105 -6.49 -34.58 14.54
CA SER A 105 -6.33 -33.11 14.67
C SER A 105 -7.64 -32.46 15.11
N ALA A 106 -8.25 -33.02 16.16
CA ALA A 106 -9.24 -32.32 16.96
C ALA A 106 -8.57 -31.85 18.25
N ILE A 107 -7.80 -30.76 18.16
CA ILE A 107 -7.38 -29.95 19.31
C ILE A 107 -7.47 -28.50 18.81
N GLY A 108 -8.39 -27.70 19.35
CA GLY A 108 -8.03 -26.60 20.27
C GLY A 108 -7.16 -25.56 19.57
N GLY A 109 -7.67 -24.37 19.23
CA GLY A 109 -7.58 -23.26 20.17
C GLY A 109 -6.12 -22.97 20.57
N LEU A 110 -5.52 -21.92 20.01
CA LEU A 110 -4.30 -21.25 20.51
C LEU A 110 -3.27 -22.17 21.21
N GLY A 111 -2.36 -22.78 20.45
CA GLY A 111 -1.21 -23.46 21.04
C GLY A 111 -0.75 -24.69 20.26
N SER A 112 0.19 -24.49 19.35
CA SER A 112 1.12 -25.56 18.97
C SER A 112 2.52 -24.96 19.09
N ALA A 113 3.22 -25.44 20.12
CA ALA A 113 4.53 -25.02 20.53
C ALA A 113 5.59 -25.32 19.47
N VAL A 114 6.39 -24.30 19.18
CA VAL A 114 7.83 -24.47 18.96
C VAL A 114 8.48 -23.64 20.08
N GLY A 115 9.38 -24.28 20.82
CA GLY A 115 9.59 -24.05 22.25
C GLY A 115 9.87 -22.62 22.69
N LEU A 116 9.20 -22.21 23.77
CA LEU A 116 9.68 -21.16 24.66
C LEU A 116 9.61 -21.67 26.09
N SER A 117 10.79 -21.69 26.70
CA SER A 117 10.99 -21.83 28.14
C SER A 117 10.04 -20.88 28.88
N ALA A 118 9.24 -21.44 29.78
CA ALA A 118 8.40 -20.69 30.68
C ALA A 118 9.29 -19.88 31.63
N ASN A 119 9.42 -18.56 31.40
CA ASN A 119 9.63 -17.52 32.43
C ASN A 119 9.90 -16.09 31.88
N SER A 120 9.09 -15.54 30.96
CA SER A 120 9.37 -14.15 30.51
C SER A 120 8.18 -13.24 30.18
N SER A 121 6.96 -13.59 30.61
CA SER A 121 5.69 -12.92 30.25
C SER A 121 5.54 -11.45 30.70
N LYS A 122 6.51 -10.86 31.41
CA LYS A 122 6.45 -9.45 31.83
C LYS A 122 7.67 -8.59 31.44
N THR A 123 8.81 -9.21 31.14
CA THR A 123 10.06 -8.49 30.84
C THR A 123 10.29 -8.35 29.33
N VAL A 124 9.86 -9.32 28.52
CA VAL A 124 10.06 -9.29 27.06
C VAL A 124 9.17 -8.22 26.39
N LEU A 125 8.01 -7.90 26.95
CA LEU A 125 7.14 -6.84 26.41
C LEU A 125 7.77 -5.43 26.54
N SER A 126 8.65 -5.23 27.53
CA SER A 126 9.40 -3.96 27.69
C SER A 126 10.61 -3.90 26.77
N GLY A 127 11.25 -5.04 26.46
CA GLY A 127 12.33 -5.14 25.47
C GLY A 127 11.84 -4.95 24.03
N VAL A 128 10.69 -5.55 23.69
CA VAL A 128 10.05 -5.40 22.36
C VAL A 128 9.54 -3.97 22.14
N LYS A 129 9.13 -3.24 23.18
CA LYS A 129 8.76 -1.82 23.05
C LYS A 129 9.95 -0.90 22.76
N ALA A 130 11.13 -1.22 23.28
CA ALA A 130 12.34 -0.43 23.09
C ALA A 130 13.10 -0.79 21.79
N SER A 131 12.87 -1.98 21.23
CA SER A 131 13.45 -2.41 19.95
C SER A 131 12.70 -1.90 18.70
N MET A 132 11.47 -1.40 18.84
CA MET A 132 10.74 -0.78 17.72
C MET A 132 11.17 0.67 17.41
N THR A 133 12.22 1.20 18.06
CA THR A 133 12.56 2.63 18.07
C THR A 133 13.97 2.97 17.61
N ALA A 134 14.61 2.12 16.80
CA ALA A 134 15.78 2.53 16.01
C ALA A 134 15.90 1.65 14.77
N MET A 135 15.17 1.95 13.68
CA MET A 135 15.28 1.18 12.44
C MET A 135 16.01 1.95 11.34
N SER A 136 17.25 1.51 11.10
CA SER A 136 18.09 1.95 9.99
C SER A 136 17.67 1.27 8.67
N VAL A 137 18.15 1.75 7.52
CA VAL A 137 17.86 1.16 6.19
C VAL A 137 18.16 -0.32 6.12
N SER A 138 19.25 -0.74 6.78
CA SER A 138 19.64 -2.15 6.85
C SER A 138 18.55 -3.01 7.49
N ASP A 139 17.90 -2.51 8.54
CA ASP A 139 16.89 -3.27 9.26
C ASP A 139 15.59 -3.43 8.45
N VAL A 140 15.29 -2.48 7.55
CA VAL A 140 14.18 -2.61 6.59
C VAL A 140 14.48 -3.67 5.52
N ALA A 141 15.71 -3.74 5.03
CA ALA A 141 16.12 -4.75 4.05
C ALA A 141 16.14 -6.17 4.66
N ASP A 142 16.64 -6.29 5.90
CA ASP A 142 16.67 -7.55 6.63
C ASP A 142 15.27 -8.04 7.00
N ALA A 143 14.38 -7.12 7.35
CA ALA A 143 12.96 -7.40 7.58
C ALA A 143 12.21 -7.87 6.32
N ALA A 144 12.42 -7.18 5.19
CA ALA A 144 11.85 -7.60 3.91
C ALA A 144 12.35 -8.99 3.50
N SER A 145 13.62 -9.28 3.79
CA SER A 145 14.23 -10.61 3.58
C SER A 145 13.60 -11.67 4.49
N ALA A 146 13.34 -11.35 5.75
CA ALA A 146 12.64 -12.25 6.67
C ALA A 146 11.23 -12.58 6.15
N LEU A 147 10.47 -11.55 5.76
CA LEU A 147 9.11 -11.69 5.21
C LEU A 147 9.05 -12.39 3.84
N THR A 148 10.16 -12.47 3.09
CA THR A 148 10.23 -13.19 1.82
C THR A 148 9.90 -14.69 2.00
N GLY A 149 10.28 -15.28 3.14
CA GLY A 149 9.94 -16.67 3.46
C GLY A 149 8.46 -16.91 3.77
N ALA A 150 7.68 -15.85 3.99
CA ALA A 150 6.25 -15.92 4.29
C ALA A 150 5.36 -15.65 3.06
N VAL A 151 5.95 -15.45 1.87
CA VAL A 151 5.17 -15.12 0.66
C VAL A 151 4.16 -16.24 0.37
N GLY A 152 2.89 -15.84 0.20
CA GLY A 152 1.76 -16.74 0.00
C GLY A 152 1.16 -17.32 1.29
N MET A 153 1.77 -17.09 2.46
CA MET A 153 1.22 -17.45 3.78
C MET A 153 0.22 -16.40 4.29
N ASP A 154 -0.50 -16.73 5.37
CA ASP A 154 -1.34 -15.76 6.07
C ASP A 154 -0.63 -15.18 7.29
N ILE A 155 -0.79 -13.88 7.50
CA ILE A 155 -0.58 -13.23 8.80
C ILE A 155 -1.92 -13.26 9.54
N ILE A 156 -1.97 -13.95 10.68
CA ILE A 156 -3.21 -14.31 11.37
C ILE A 156 -3.35 -13.51 12.66
N PHE A 157 -4.54 -12.94 12.87
CA PHE A 157 -4.91 -12.15 14.03
C PHE A 157 -6.15 -12.75 14.67
N SER A 158 -6.14 -12.81 16.01
CA SER A 158 -7.30 -13.25 16.77
C SER A 158 -8.38 -12.17 16.81
N GLY A 159 -9.63 -12.60 16.96
CA GLY A 159 -10.79 -11.70 17.06
C GLY A 159 -11.36 -11.29 15.70
N LYS A 160 -12.61 -10.84 15.74
CA LYS A 160 -13.41 -10.49 14.55
C LYS A 160 -13.12 -9.09 14.02
N ALA A 161 -12.62 -8.19 14.87
CA ALA A 161 -12.45 -6.78 14.52
C ALA A 161 -11.39 -6.12 15.39
N SER A 162 -10.80 -5.04 14.88
CA SER A 162 -9.99 -4.10 15.65
C SER A 162 -10.82 -3.46 16.77
N SER A 163 -10.17 -3.07 17.86
CA SER A 163 -10.80 -2.31 18.94
C SER A 163 -11.14 -0.87 18.52
N PHE A 164 -10.56 -0.37 17.43
CA PHE A 164 -10.86 0.95 16.90
C PHE A 164 -11.80 0.87 15.70
N ASN A 165 -12.86 1.68 15.73
CA ASN A 165 -13.84 1.78 14.66
C ASN A 165 -13.88 3.20 14.10
N TYR A 166 -13.42 3.35 12.86
CA TYR A 166 -13.46 4.59 12.11
C TYR A 166 -14.84 4.82 11.53
N LYS A 167 -15.39 6.01 11.76
CA LYS A 167 -16.67 6.45 11.19
C LYS A 167 -16.40 7.14 9.86
N LYS A 168 -16.67 6.44 8.76
CA LYS A 168 -16.50 6.98 7.42
C LYS A 168 -17.42 8.19 7.22
N ASN A 169 -16.85 9.30 6.77
CA ASN A 169 -17.53 10.57 6.52
C ASN A 169 -17.61 10.92 5.01
N GLY A 170 -17.30 9.94 4.14
CA GLY A 170 -17.25 10.13 2.69
C GLY A 170 -15.95 10.76 2.17
N GLN A 171 -15.08 11.24 3.05
CA GLN A 171 -13.78 11.81 2.68
C GLN A 171 -12.69 10.73 2.69
N ASP A 172 -11.55 11.09 2.12
CA ASP A 172 -10.35 10.28 2.14
C ASP A 172 -9.87 10.06 3.57
N ILE A 173 -9.35 8.87 3.84
CA ILE A 173 -8.82 8.53 5.16
C ILE A 173 -7.36 8.95 5.20
N ARG A 174 -7.01 9.84 6.13
CA ARG A 174 -5.64 10.27 6.35
C ARG A 174 -5.06 9.63 7.62
N ILE A 175 -3.85 9.12 7.53
CA ILE A 175 -3.12 8.52 8.65
C ILE A 175 -1.76 9.19 8.75
N LEU A 176 -1.50 9.76 9.92
CA LEU A 176 -0.23 10.36 10.27
C LEU A 176 0.62 9.34 11.04
N ILE A 177 1.78 8.99 10.50
CA ILE A 177 2.69 8.01 11.10
C ILE A 177 3.95 8.71 11.55
N LYS A 178 4.21 8.69 12.85
CA LYS A 178 5.44 9.22 13.42
C LYS A 178 6.57 8.23 13.24
N ALA A 179 7.64 8.63 12.59
CA ALA A 179 8.86 7.86 12.39
C ALA A 179 10.05 8.49 13.13
N GLU A 180 11.23 7.88 13.06
CA GLU A 180 12.48 8.47 13.60
C GLU A 180 12.98 9.60 12.70
N ASN A 181 12.87 9.39 11.41
CA ASN A 181 13.16 10.36 10.35
C ASN A 181 12.17 10.12 9.20
N ASN A 182 12.07 11.08 8.29
CA ASN A 182 11.27 10.97 7.08
C ASN A 182 12.14 10.90 5.81
N GLU A 183 13.31 10.29 5.88
CA GLU A 183 14.27 10.32 4.76
C GLU A 183 13.90 9.34 3.64
N TYR A 184 13.16 8.29 3.95
CA TYR A 184 12.83 7.21 3.02
C TYR A 184 11.55 7.48 2.22
N ASP A 185 11.39 6.72 1.13
CA ASP A 185 10.13 6.68 0.39
C ASP A 185 9.07 5.93 1.23
N PRO A 186 7.96 6.57 1.65
CA PRO A 186 6.93 5.90 2.44
C PRO A 186 6.26 4.72 1.71
N HIS A 187 6.24 4.71 0.37
CA HIS A 187 5.73 3.56 -0.38
C HIS A 187 6.62 2.31 -0.24
N SER A 188 7.90 2.49 0.08
CA SER A 188 8.82 1.39 0.36
C SER A 188 8.62 0.81 1.76
N LEU A 189 8.12 1.64 2.69
CA LEU A 189 8.01 1.34 4.11
C LEU A 189 6.67 0.73 4.50
N TYR A 190 5.57 1.10 3.86
CA TYR A 190 4.23 0.75 4.33
C TYR A 190 3.42 -0.03 3.32
N ARG A 191 2.57 -0.92 3.82
CA ARG A 191 1.53 -1.61 3.05
C ARG A 191 0.19 -1.42 3.75
N LEU A 192 -0.81 -0.99 2.99
CA LEU A 192 -2.18 -0.92 3.45
C LEU A 192 -2.96 -2.13 2.93
N VAL A 193 -3.61 -2.85 3.83
CA VAL A 193 -4.29 -4.11 3.52
C VAL A 193 -5.67 -4.19 4.15
N LYS A 194 -6.61 -4.77 3.42
CA LYS A 194 -7.92 -5.21 3.90
C LYS A 194 -7.81 -6.66 4.35
N PHE A 195 -8.29 -6.95 5.56
CA PHE A 195 -8.30 -8.29 6.10
C PHE A 195 -9.43 -9.14 5.51
N SER A 196 -9.14 -10.43 5.28
CA SER A 196 -10.16 -11.46 5.20
C SER A 196 -10.61 -11.83 6.61
N THR A 197 -11.90 -11.67 6.90
CA THR A 197 -12.42 -11.77 8.28
C THR A 197 -13.37 -12.95 8.45
N THR A 198 -13.27 -13.63 9.59
CA THR A 198 -14.22 -14.64 10.08
C THR A 198 -14.75 -14.24 11.47
N LYS A 199 -15.61 -15.08 12.07
CA LYS A 199 -16.09 -14.84 13.45
C LYS A 199 -14.97 -14.90 14.51
N LYS A 200 -13.85 -15.59 14.24
CA LYS A 200 -12.81 -15.90 15.23
C LYS A 200 -11.47 -15.23 14.94
N GLU A 201 -11.19 -14.95 13.68
CA GLU A 201 -9.87 -14.50 13.23
C GLU A 201 -9.98 -13.60 11.99
N ARG A 202 -8.95 -12.78 11.80
CA ARG A 202 -8.70 -11.95 10.62
C ARG A 202 -7.36 -12.36 10.00
N ARG A 203 -7.26 -12.30 8.68
CA ARG A 203 -6.11 -12.79 7.91
C ARG A 203 -5.69 -11.78 6.84
N ILE A 204 -4.38 -11.65 6.65
CA ILE A 204 -3.76 -10.96 5.50
C ILE A 204 -2.98 -12.02 4.74
N GLN A 205 -3.27 -12.22 3.46
CA GLN A 205 -2.39 -13.04 2.62
C GLN A 205 -1.15 -12.23 2.28
N TRP A 206 0.01 -12.70 2.70
CA TRP A 206 1.26 -11.99 2.55
C TRP A 206 1.79 -12.11 1.12
N LEU A 207 2.12 -10.97 0.51
CA LEU A 207 2.75 -10.85 -0.79
C LEU A 207 3.98 -9.96 -0.70
N GLN A 208 4.99 -10.31 -1.49
CA GLN A 208 6.09 -9.43 -1.79
C GLN A 208 5.74 -8.66 -3.07
N ILE A 209 5.58 -7.34 -2.92
CA ILE A 209 5.24 -6.43 -4.01
C ILE A 209 6.21 -5.25 -3.99
N ASP A 210 6.56 -4.76 -5.18
CA ASP A 210 7.44 -3.62 -5.35
C ASP A 210 6.83 -2.35 -4.75
N SER A 211 7.69 -1.41 -4.36
CA SER A 211 7.28 -0.13 -3.78
C SER A 211 6.27 0.59 -4.69
N GLY A 212 5.09 0.92 -4.15
CA GLY A 212 4.06 1.67 -4.87
C GLY A 212 3.31 0.92 -5.97
N VAL A 213 3.66 -0.35 -6.26
CA VAL A 213 3.01 -1.14 -7.32
C VAL A 213 1.94 -2.04 -6.72
N ILE A 214 0.67 -1.65 -6.90
CA ILE A 214 -0.49 -2.46 -6.50
C ILE A 214 -1.26 -2.89 -7.77
N ASP A 215 -0.92 -4.07 -8.28
CA ASP A 215 -1.58 -4.67 -9.45
C ASP A 215 -2.95 -5.30 -9.10
N GLU A 216 -3.60 -5.92 -10.08
CA GLU A 216 -4.93 -6.53 -9.90
C GLU A 216 -4.91 -7.73 -8.95
N ASP A 217 -3.85 -8.55 -8.97
CA ASP A 217 -3.71 -9.70 -8.07
C ASP A 217 -3.53 -9.25 -6.61
N ALA A 218 -2.69 -8.25 -6.37
CA ALA A 218 -2.51 -7.64 -5.06
C ALA A 218 -3.84 -7.04 -4.55
N LYS A 219 -4.59 -6.32 -5.41
CA LYS A 219 -5.93 -5.81 -5.07
C LYS A 219 -6.89 -6.92 -4.67
N ASN A 220 -6.94 -8.00 -5.45
CA ASN A 220 -7.80 -9.15 -5.18
C ASN A 220 -7.45 -9.85 -3.85
N LYS A 221 -6.20 -9.76 -3.42
CA LYS A 221 -5.70 -10.27 -2.13
C LYS A 221 -5.81 -9.26 -0.98
N GLY A 222 -6.39 -8.09 -1.24
CA GLY A 222 -6.73 -7.10 -0.23
C GLY A 222 -5.74 -5.95 -0.09
N TYR A 223 -4.69 -5.84 -0.92
CA TYR A 223 -3.82 -4.68 -0.90
C TYR A 223 -4.53 -3.46 -1.48
N ILE A 224 -4.39 -2.33 -0.80
CA ILE A 224 -5.14 -1.12 -1.11
C ILE A 224 -4.17 -0.06 -1.60
N PRO A 225 -4.42 0.57 -2.76
CA PRO A 225 -3.64 1.72 -3.18
C PRO A 225 -3.87 2.90 -2.23
N PHE A 226 -2.80 3.63 -1.94
CA PHE A 226 -2.82 4.85 -1.15
C PHE A 226 -1.81 5.84 -1.77
N HIS A 227 -1.94 7.12 -1.43
CA HIS A 227 -0.89 8.10 -1.63
C HIS A 227 -0.10 8.24 -0.33
N ALA A 228 1.22 8.45 -0.40
CA ALA A 228 2.00 8.76 0.77
C ALA A 228 3.09 9.79 0.50
N GLU A 229 3.30 10.63 1.49
CA GLU A 229 4.26 11.72 1.45
C GLU A 229 4.93 11.93 2.81
N LYS A 230 6.06 12.65 2.78
CA LYS A 230 6.76 13.09 3.98
C LYS A 230 5.95 14.20 4.65
N TYR A 231 5.87 14.16 5.97
CA TYR A 231 5.15 15.15 6.76
C TYR A 231 6.02 15.67 7.90
N GLY A 232 6.04 16.98 8.11
CA GLY A 232 6.83 17.62 9.15
C GLY A 232 8.32 17.24 9.07
N LYS A 233 8.95 17.05 10.23
CA LYS A 233 10.38 16.71 10.31
C LYS A 233 10.63 15.20 10.31
N GLN A 234 9.67 14.42 10.77
CA GLN A 234 9.90 13.02 11.15
C GLN A 234 8.62 12.18 11.11
N SER A 235 7.72 12.52 10.19
CA SER A 235 6.47 11.78 9.99
C SER A 235 6.21 11.52 8.52
N TYR A 236 5.24 10.64 8.26
CA TYR A 236 4.67 10.39 6.95
C TYR A 236 3.16 10.56 7.02
N LEU A 237 2.57 11.12 5.97
CA LEU A 237 1.12 11.21 5.79
C LEU A 237 0.69 10.21 4.72
N LEU A 238 -0.15 9.26 5.10
CA LEU A 238 -0.80 8.33 4.17
C LEU A 238 -2.22 8.80 3.91
N THR A 239 -2.60 8.91 2.65
CA THR A 239 -3.94 9.27 2.20
C THR A 239 -4.55 8.11 1.42
N ILE A 240 -5.64 7.58 1.94
CA ILE A 240 -6.39 6.47 1.35
C ILE A 240 -7.61 7.06 0.64
N PRO A 241 -7.69 6.96 -0.69
CA PRO A 241 -8.86 7.45 -1.41
C PRO A 241 -10.14 6.80 -0.90
N SER A 242 -11.17 7.61 -0.66
CA SER A 242 -12.47 7.17 -0.15
C SER A 242 -13.16 6.11 -1.02
N SER A 243 -12.83 6.09 -2.31
CA SER A 243 -13.27 5.10 -3.30
C SER A 243 -12.61 3.73 -3.15
N CYS A 244 -11.45 3.65 -2.51
CA CYS A 244 -10.70 2.41 -2.28
C CYS A 244 -11.07 1.72 -0.96
N VAL A 245 -11.93 2.33 -0.15
CA VAL A 245 -12.34 1.82 1.17
C VAL A 245 -13.84 1.59 1.26
N GLU A 246 -14.20 0.47 1.84
CA GLU A 246 -15.59 0.05 2.07
C GLU A 246 -15.71 -0.45 3.51
N LYS A 247 -16.85 -1.02 3.88
CA LYS A 247 -17.00 -1.66 5.19
C LYS A 247 -16.01 -2.83 5.31
N GLY A 248 -15.30 -2.91 6.44
CA GLY A 248 -14.33 -3.99 6.65
C GLY A 248 -13.29 -3.72 7.73
N GLU A 249 -12.29 -4.59 7.75
CA GLU A 249 -11.15 -4.57 8.66
C GLU A 249 -9.89 -4.24 7.88
N TYR A 250 -9.06 -3.35 8.42
CA TYR A 250 -7.93 -2.73 7.72
C TYR A 250 -6.69 -2.69 8.59
N GLY A 251 -5.53 -2.81 7.94
CA GLY A 251 -4.23 -2.92 8.60
C GLY A 251 -3.15 -2.15 7.85
N ILE A 252 -2.24 -1.54 8.60
CA ILE A 252 -1.04 -0.89 8.09
C ILE A 252 0.15 -1.71 8.57
N VAL A 253 0.83 -2.34 7.61
CA VAL A 253 2.01 -3.16 7.85
C VAL A 253 3.24 -2.32 7.56
N PHE A 254 4.17 -2.29 8.50
CA PHE A 254 5.49 -1.73 8.29
C PHE A 254 6.43 -2.80 7.73
N MET A 255 7.21 -2.46 6.70
CA MET A 255 8.12 -3.39 6.02
C MET A 255 9.41 -3.62 6.78
N GLY A 256 9.77 -2.75 7.73
CA GLY A 256 10.83 -2.97 8.70
C GLY A 256 10.38 -3.82 9.89
N VAL A 257 9.83 -5.01 9.68
CA VAL A 257 9.60 -5.94 10.80
C VAL A 257 10.76 -6.92 10.96
N GLU A 258 11.46 -6.85 12.09
CA GLU A 258 12.67 -7.65 12.35
C GLU A 258 12.41 -9.18 12.43
N SER A 259 11.15 -9.61 12.56
CA SER A 259 10.79 -11.02 12.69
C SER A 259 9.45 -11.37 12.04
N VAL A 260 9.43 -12.48 11.31
CA VAL A 260 8.21 -13.09 10.75
C VAL A 260 7.30 -13.72 11.79
N GLN A 261 7.81 -13.99 13.00
CA GLN A 261 7.01 -14.69 14.03
C GLN A 261 5.97 -13.77 14.67
N HIS A 262 6.29 -12.48 14.76
CA HIS A 262 5.48 -11.47 15.43
C HIS A 262 5.45 -10.19 14.60
N ILE A 263 4.46 -10.08 13.71
CA ILE A 263 4.35 -8.94 12.79
C ILE A 263 3.40 -7.89 13.40
N PRO A 264 3.90 -6.75 13.89
CA PRO A 264 3.06 -5.67 14.38
C PRO A 264 2.32 -5.00 13.22
N VAL A 265 1.02 -4.82 13.38
CA VAL A 265 0.14 -4.16 12.41
C VAL A 265 -0.75 -3.17 13.14
N ALA A 266 -0.76 -1.91 12.70
CA ALA A 266 -1.75 -0.95 13.17
C ALA A 266 -3.10 -1.27 12.53
N THR A 267 -4.16 -1.45 13.31
CA THR A 267 -5.45 -1.94 12.81
C THR A 267 -6.59 -0.96 13.04
N PHE A 268 -7.58 -0.99 12.17
CA PHE A 268 -8.85 -0.28 12.33
C PHE A 268 -9.97 -0.97 11.58
N SER A 269 -11.20 -0.73 12.00
CA SER A 269 -12.41 -1.18 11.32
C SER A 269 -13.19 -0.01 10.74
N ILE A 270 -13.90 -0.25 9.64
CA ILE A 270 -14.87 0.68 9.05
C ILE A 270 -16.24 -0.01 9.09
N SER A 271 -17.22 0.60 9.77
CA SER A 271 -18.57 0.07 9.95
C SER A 271 -19.59 0.61 8.96
#